data_AF-A0A7S0UEB0-F1
#
_entry.id   AF-A0A7S0UEB0-F1
#
_cell.length_a   1.000
_cell.length_b   1.000
_cell.length_c   1.000
_cell.angle_alpha   90.00
_cell.angle_beta   90.00
_cell.angle_gamma   90.00
#
_symmetry.space_group_name_H-M   'P 1'
#
loop_
_entity.id
_entity.type
_entity.pdbx_description
1 polymer ?
#
loop_
_entity_poly.entity_id
_entity_poly.type
_entity_poly.pdbx_seq_one_letter_code
_entity_poly.pdbx_strand_id
1 'polypeptide(L)'
;VNTVRSPFDARSFINSPLYSDIKITFTCGTDKTTIHAHRMALHQSAYFAKAMDSAWAESGNAHLVIDGVRPDVGQAIVAFLYGADLEVPPNQLLPLLTTIDRLMMSDLEDVCSDHLHALLRPHNVLEIAAGIAESCPSMHRSWLNICSSFIGDNEEAIRKTDAFRSVSREDMMVMTAVRGPPIFTSPIPFLMHWLRAQ
;
A
#
# COMPACT_ATOMS: atom_id res chain seq x y z
N VAL A 1 -15.88 9.49 27.26
CA VAL A 1 -15.41 10.86 26.92
C VAL A 1 -16.13 11.26 25.65
N ASN A 2 -17.09 12.19 25.73
CA ASN A 2 -17.83 12.67 24.56
C ASN A 2 -16.89 13.50 23.69
N THR A 3 -16.42 12.93 22.57
CA THR A 3 -15.72 13.69 21.55
C THR A 3 -16.69 14.65 20.89
N VAL A 4 -16.52 15.94 21.19
CA VAL A 4 -17.16 17.03 20.45
C VAL A 4 -16.74 16.87 19.00
N ARG A 5 -17.65 16.39 18.13
CA ARG A 5 -17.42 16.38 16.69
C ARG A 5 -17.29 17.83 16.25
N SER A 6 -16.13 18.19 15.73
CA SER A 6 -15.94 19.46 15.02
C SER A 6 -17.09 19.62 14.01
N PRO A 7 -17.74 20.79 13.91
CA PRO A 7 -18.76 21.04 12.89
C PRO A 7 -18.19 21.00 11.46
N PHE A 8 -16.85 21.04 11.34
CA PHE A 8 -16.15 20.87 10.08
C PHE A 8 -15.76 19.40 9.91
N ASP A 9 -16.54 18.67 9.10
CA ASP A 9 -16.20 17.32 8.66
C ASP A 9 -15.47 17.38 7.31
N ALA A 10 -14.14 17.32 7.37
CA ALA A 10 -13.29 17.32 6.17
C ALA A 10 -13.66 16.20 5.19
N ARG A 11 -14.20 15.08 5.68
CA ARG A 11 -14.59 13.93 4.85
C ARG A 11 -15.66 14.29 3.82
N SER A 12 -16.51 15.27 4.12
CA SER A 12 -17.54 15.76 3.18
C SER A 12 -16.96 16.47 1.94
N PHE A 13 -15.67 16.82 1.97
CA PHE A 13 -14.97 17.50 0.89
C PHE A 13 -14.08 16.57 0.03
N ILE A 14 -14.10 15.26 0.29
CA ILE A 14 -13.38 14.28 -0.53
C ILE A 14 -13.94 14.31 -1.96
N ASN A 15 -13.07 14.54 -2.94
CA ASN A 15 -13.44 14.67 -4.35
C ASN A 15 -14.54 15.71 -4.63
N SER A 16 -14.62 16.76 -3.80
CA SER A 16 -15.60 17.84 -3.96
C SER A 16 -14.97 19.01 -4.71
N PRO A 17 -15.66 19.61 -5.71
CA PRO A 17 -15.19 20.81 -6.38
C PRO A 17 -15.29 22.06 -5.48
N LEU A 18 -16.05 22.01 -4.39
CA LEU A 18 -16.23 23.13 -3.46
C LEU A 18 -14.91 23.42 -2.75
N TYR A 19 -14.39 24.64 -2.89
CA TYR A 19 -13.12 25.11 -2.30
C TYR A 19 -11.86 24.35 -2.74
N SER A 20 -11.98 23.44 -3.72
CA SER A 20 -10.83 22.73 -4.28
C SER A 20 -9.92 23.69 -5.02
N ASP A 21 -8.65 23.67 -4.65
CA ASP A 21 -7.56 24.51 -5.16
C ASP A 21 -6.48 23.68 -5.88
N ILE A 22 -6.71 22.38 -6.03
CA ILE A 22 -5.85 21.45 -6.76
C ILE A 22 -6.64 20.24 -7.28
N LYS A 23 -6.33 19.80 -8.49
CA LYS A 23 -6.74 18.51 -9.06
C LYS A 23 -5.58 17.53 -8.97
N ILE A 24 -5.84 16.32 -8.50
CA ILE A 24 -4.87 15.23 -8.53
C ILE A 24 -5.34 14.19 -9.52
N THR A 25 -4.47 13.79 -10.43
CA THR A 25 -4.71 12.69 -11.35
C THR A 25 -3.79 11.54 -11.00
N PHE A 26 -4.37 10.38 -10.71
CA PHE A 26 -3.63 9.12 -10.58
C PHE A 26 -3.70 8.36 -11.90
N THR A 27 -2.56 7.87 -12.39
CA THR A 27 -2.48 7.04 -13.59
C THR A 27 -1.75 5.73 -13.31
N CYS A 28 -2.26 4.61 -13.83
CA CYS A 28 -1.60 3.31 -13.80
C CYS A 28 -1.98 2.54 -15.07
N GLY A 29 -1.04 2.36 -15.99
CA GLY A 29 -1.33 1.76 -17.30
C GLY A 29 -2.38 2.58 -18.07
N THR A 30 -3.51 1.94 -18.40
CA THR A 30 -4.66 2.58 -19.05
C THR A 30 -5.60 3.29 -18.07
N ASP A 31 -5.52 2.97 -16.79
CA ASP A 31 -6.44 3.47 -15.77
C ASP A 31 -6.03 4.88 -15.34
N LYS A 32 -7.02 5.77 -15.30
CA LYS A 32 -6.84 7.16 -14.95
C LYS A 32 -8.04 7.65 -14.14
N THR A 33 -7.78 8.35 -13.05
CA THR A 33 -8.84 9.10 -12.35
C THR A 33 -8.30 10.43 -11.87
N THR A 34 -9.09 11.47 -12.09
CA THR A 34 -8.82 12.81 -11.58
C THR A 34 -9.80 13.11 -10.46
N ILE A 35 -9.28 13.56 -9.33
CA ILE A 35 -10.09 14.00 -8.19
C ILE A 35 -9.83 15.46 -7.85
N HIS A 36 -10.86 16.12 -7.34
CA HIS A 36 -10.75 17.42 -6.72
C HIS A 36 -10.22 17.29 -5.29
N ALA A 37 -9.20 18.08 -4.94
CA ALA A 37 -8.60 18.05 -3.62
C ALA A 37 -8.28 19.47 -3.11
N HIS A 38 -7.85 19.51 -1.86
CA HIS A 38 -7.53 20.72 -1.11
C HIS A 38 -6.08 20.65 -0.66
N ARG A 39 -5.28 21.65 -1.03
CA ARG A 39 -3.85 21.72 -0.67
C ARG A 39 -3.66 21.59 0.83
N MET A 40 -4.52 22.22 1.63
CA MET A 40 -4.46 22.16 3.09
C MET A 40 -4.56 20.72 3.63
N ALA A 41 -5.41 19.88 3.04
CA ALA A 41 -5.51 18.47 3.43
C ALA A 41 -4.26 17.68 3.01
N LEU A 42 -3.76 17.94 1.80
CA LEU A 42 -2.62 17.21 1.23
C LEU A 42 -1.28 17.53 1.88
N HIS A 43 -1.08 18.76 2.39
CA HIS A 43 0.16 19.19 3.05
C HIS A 43 0.50 18.38 4.31
N GLN A 44 -0.44 17.61 4.84
CA GLN A 44 -0.17 16.65 5.92
C GLN A 44 0.83 15.56 5.51
N SER A 45 0.99 15.30 4.20
CA SER A 45 2.00 14.39 3.68
C SER A 45 3.21 15.18 3.15
N ALA A 46 4.40 14.83 3.63
CA ALA A 46 5.65 15.43 3.19
C ALA A 46 5.88 15.30 1.67
N TYR A 47 5.42 14.19 1.08
CA TYR A 47 5.48 13.98 -0.37
C TYR A 47 4.63 15.00 -1.12
N PHE A 48 3.36 15.15 -0.74
CA PHE A 48 2.46 16.09 -1.42
C PHE A 48 2.89 17.53 -1.18
N ALA A 49 3.35 17.88 0.03
CA ALA A 49 3.93 19.19 0.31
C ALA A 49 5.09 19.51 -0.64
N LYS A 50 6.08 18.60 -0.74
CA LYS A 50 7.23 18.77 -1.64
C LYS A 50 6.82 18.79 -3.12
N ALA A 51 5.89 17.93 -3.53
CA ALA A 51 5.40 17.88 -4.90
C ALA A 51 4.74 19.21 -5.28
N MET A 52 3.94 19.79 -4.38
CA MET A 52 3.32 21.10 -4.58
C MET A 52 4.36 22.24 -4.62
N ASP A 53 5.36 22.23 -3.73
CA ASP A 53 6.44 23.23 -3.73
C ASP A 53 7.25 23.19 -5.04
N SER A 54 7.55 22.00 -5.55
CA SER A 54 8.27 21.84 -6.82
C SER A 54 7.43 22.19 -8.05
N ALA A 55 6.12 21.87 -8.03
CA ALA A 55 5.23 22.12 -9.16
C ALA A 55 4.82 23.59 -9.28
N TRP A 56 4.82 24.36 -8.18
CA TRP A 56 4.47 25.78 -8.20
C TRP A 56 5.57 26.69 -8.71
N ALA A 57 6.83 26.24 -8.73
CA ALA A 57 7.92 27.02 -9.28
C ALA A 57 7.76 27.27 -10.80
N GLU A 58 7.03 26.42 -11.53
CA GLU A 58 7.01 26.48 -13.00
C GLU A 58 5.65 26.75 -13.66
N SER A 59 4.49 26.61 -13.00
CA SER A 59 3.24 26.94 -13.68
C SER A 59 2.08 27.24 -12.75
N GLY A 60 1.25 28.23 -13.09
CA GLY A 60 -0.03 28.51 -12.44
C GLY A 60 -1.09 27.39 -12.62
N ASN A 61 -0.67 26.14 -12.86
CA ASN A 61 -1.54 24.99 -13.01
C ASN A 61 -1.80 24.33 -11.64
N ALA A 62 -3.06 24.40 -11.22
CA ALA A 62 -3.60 23.68 -10.07
C ALA A 62 -3.83 22.19 -10.38
N HIS A 63 -2.86 21.49 -11.00
CA HIS A 63 -3.01 20.09 -11.41
C HIS A 63 -1.73 19.28 -11.15
N LEU A 64 -1.83 18.24 -10.33
CA LEU A 64 -0.77 17.28 -10.04
C LEU A 64 -1.09 15.93 -10.70
N VAL A 65 -0.15 15.36 -11.44
CA VAL A 65 -0.27 14.02 -12.02
C VAL A 65 0.71 13.08 -11.31
N ILE A 66 0.19 11.97 -10.77
CA ILE A 66 0.96 10.94 -10.09
C ILE A 66 0.85 9.67 -10.93
N ASP A 67 1.91 9.38 -11.67
CA ASP A 67 1.99 8.19 -12.51
C ASP A 67 2.40 6.95 -11.71
N GLY A 68 2.04 5.77 -12.19
CA GLY A 68 2.31 4.48 -11.56
C GLY A 68 1.52 4.19 -10.27
N VAL A 69 0.41 4.90 -10.01
CA VAL A 69 -0.47 4.64 -8.85
C VAL A 69 -1.86 4.29 -9.32
N ARG A 70 -2.33 3.13 -8.88
CA ARG A 70 -3.69 2.71 -9.19
C ARG A 70 -4.70 3.73 -8.65
N PRO A 71 -5.71 4.12 -9.44
CA PRO A 71 -6.65 5.15 -9.03
C PRO A 71 -7.42 4.87 -7.73
N ASP A 72 -7.73 3.61 -7.44
CA ASP A 72 -8.41 3.19 -6.22
C ASP A 72 -7.52 3.40 -4.98
N VAL A 73 -6.26 2.97 -5.04
CA VAL A 73 -5.27 3.17 -3.99
C VAL A 73 -4.99 4.67 -3.76
N GLY A 74 -4.81 5.43 -4.84
CA GLY A 74 -4.60 6.88 -4.75
C GLY A 74 -5.77 7.61 -4.09
N GLN A 75 -7.01 7.22 -4.40
CA GLN A 75 -8.21 7.75 -3.75
C GLN A 75 -8.28 7.39 -2.26
N ALA A 76 -7.94 6.15 -1.89
CA ALA A 76 -7.92 5.73 -0.49
C ALA A 76 -6.90 6.52 0.33
N ILE A 77 -5.69 6.74 -0.20
CA ILE A 77 -4.66 7.57 0.43
C ILE A 77 -5.15 9.01 0.59
N VAL A 78 -5.78 9.57 -0.44
CA VAL A 78 -6.31 10.94 -0.33
C VAL A 78 -7.43 11.00 0.70
N ALA A 79 -8.38 10.06 0.70
CA ALA A 79 -9.44 10.00 1.71
C ALA A 79 -8.88 9.93 3.14
N PHE A 80 -7.81 9.15 3.35
CA PHE A 80 -7.09 9.09 4.62
C PHE A 80 -6.54 10.46 5.05
N LEU A 81 -6.02 11.26 4.12
CA LEU A 81 -5.57 12.64 4.43
C LEU A 81 -6.73 13.58 4.82
N TYR A 82 -7.98 13.27 4.49
CA TYR A 82 -9.17 13.96 5.01
C TYR A 82 -9.66 13.38 6.34
N GLY A 83 -8.91 12.44 6.93
CA GLY A 83 -9.23 11.78 8.18
C GLY A 83 -10.29 10.68 8.04
N ALA A 84 -10.52 10.14 6.83
CA ALA A 84 -11.30 8.91 6.67
C ALA A 84 -10.46 7.70 7.10
N ASP A 85 -11.13 6.61 7.47
CA ASP A 85 -10.46 5.35 7.74
C ASP A 85 -9.89 4.78 6.43
N LEU A 86 -8.70 4.17 6.50
CA LEU A 86 -8.07 3.57 5.34
C LEU A 86 -8.73 2.24 5.02
N GLU A 87 -9.79 2.28 4.22
CA GLU A 87 -10.53 1.09 3.80
C GLU A 87 -9.99 0.58 2.46
N VAL A 88 -9.22 -0.51 2.50
CA VAL A 88 -8.80 -1.24 1.30
C VAL A 88 -9.14 -2.74 1.41
N PRO A 89 -9.62 -3.37 0.33
CA PRO A 89 -9.80 -4.81 0.30
C PRO A 89 -8.44 -5.54 0.35
N PRO A 90 -8.39 -6.79 0.85
CA PRO A 90 -7.14 -7.54 1.00
C PRO A 90 -6.30 -7.72 -0.28
N ASN A 91 -6.92 -7.69 -1.45
CA ASN A 91 -6.26 -7.77 -2.75
C ASN A 91 -5.61 -6.45 -3.21
N GLN A 92 -5.90 -5.33 -2.53
CA GLN A 92 -5.27 -4.03 -2.77
C GLN A 92 -4.15 -3.74 -1.76
N LEU A 93 -3.91 -4.62 -0.79
CA LEU A 93 -2.89 -4.40 0.24
C LEU A 93 -1.50 -4.21 -0.37
N LEU A 94 -1.02 -5.12 -1.23
CA LEU A 94 0.29 -4.96 -1.86
C LEU A 94 0.38 -3.66 -2.69
N PRO A 95 -0.55 -3.35 -3.61
CA PRO A 95 -0.58 -2.06 -4.31
C PRO A 95 -0.57 -0.82 -3.39
N LEU A 96 -1.22 -0.90 -2.24
CA LEU A 96 -1.22 0.16 -1.25
C LEU A 96 0.16 0.31 -0.60
N LEU A 97 0.77 -0.79 -0.12
CA LEU A 97 2.08 -0.77 0.53
C LEU A 97 3.17 -0.28 -0.43
N THR A 98 3.17 -0.74 -1.68
CA THR A 98 4.10 -0.26 -2.72
C THR A 98 3.91 1.22 -3.00
N THR A 99 2.67 1.70 -2.99
CA THR A 99 2.38 3.13 -3.14
C THR A 99 2.87 3.93 -1.92
N ILE A 100 2.66 3.44 -0.71
CA ILE A 100 3.13 4.09 0.53
C ILE A 100 4.65 4.23 0.53
N ASP A 101 5.38 3.15 0.22
CA ASP A 101 6.85 3.16 0.11
C ASP A 101 7.32 4.18 -0.94
N ARG A 102 6.71 4.13 -2.13
CA ARG A 102 7.07 5.01 -3.25
C ARG A 102 6.77 6.48 -2.99
N LEU A 103 5.66 6.77 -2.32
CA LEU A 103 5.27 8.12 -1.91
C LEU A 103 5.93 8.53 -0.59
N MET A 104 6.81 7.71 -0.01
CA MET A 104 7.49 7.98 1.26
C MET A 104 6.51 8.37 2.39
N MET A 105 5.35 7.71 2.44
CA MET A 105 4.30 7.97 3.44
C MET A 105 4.38 6.99 4.61
N SER A 106 5.58 6.79 5.18
CA SER A 106 5.80 5.84 6.28
C SER A 106 4.89 6.07 7.48
N ASP A 107 4.52 7.33 7.75
CA ASP A 107 3.61 7.68 8.85
C ASP A 107 2.23 7.01 8.68
N LEU A 108 1.77 6.78 7.44
CA LEU A 108 0.50 6.10 7.16
C LEU A 108 0.59 4.62 7.49
N GLU A 109 1.73 3.97 7.21
CA GLU A 109 2.00 2.59 7.64
C GLU A 109 1.93 2.49 9.17
N ASP A 110 2.59 3.40 9.89
CA ASP A 110 2.62 3.39 11.35
C ASP A 110 1.23 3.60 11.96
N VAL A 111 0.43 4.54 11.42
CA VAL A 111 -0.92 4.82 11.90
C VAL A 111 -1.89 3.66 11.59
N CYS A 112 -1.73 2.99 10.45
CA CYS A 112 -2.67 1.96 9.99
C CYS A 112 -2.17 0.53 10.22
N SER A 113 -1.03 0.35 10.89
CA SER A 113 -0.31 -0.92 11.00
C SER A 113 -1.19 -2.09 11.41
N ASP A 114 -1.95 -1.96 12.50
CA ASP A 114 -2.85 -3.02 13.00
C ASP A 114 -3.93 -3.40 11.96
N HIS A 115 -4.52 -2.40 11.30
CA HIS A 115 -5.54 -2.62 10.28
C HIS A 115 -4.94 -3.32 9.05
N LEU A 116 -3.79 -2.85 8.58
CA LEU A 116 -3.11 -3.42 7.41
C LEU A 116 -2.65 -4.86 7.68
N HIS A 117 -2.14 -5.15 8.88
CA HIS A 117 -1.77 -6.51 9.26
C HIS A 117 -3.01 -7.44 9.33
N ALA A 118 -4.16 -6.91 9.75
CA ALA A 118 -5.43 -7.65 9.77
C ALA A 118 -5.97 -7.98 8.38
N LEU A 119 -5.38 -7.46 7.29
CA LEU A 119 -5.72 -7.81 5.91
C LEU A 119 -4.89 -8.99 5.36
N LEU A 120 -3.88 -9.48 6.10
CA LEU A 120 -3.14 -10.68 5.71
C LEU A 120 -4.03 -11.92 5.72
N ARG A 121 -3.92 -12.72 4.66
CA ARG A 121 -4.68 -13.94 4.43
C ARG A 121 -3.75 -15.02 3.87
N PRO A 122 -4.06 -16.31 4.07
CA PRO A 122 -3.27 -17.40 3.48
C PRO A 122 -3.11 -17.32 1.95
N HIS A 123 -4.05 -16.68 1.24
CA HIS A 123 -4.05 -16.56 -0.21
C HIS A 123 -3.35 -15.29 -0.76
N ASN A 124 -2.96 -14.32 0.08
CA ASN A 124 -2.29 -13.09 -0.38
C ASN A 124 -0.89 -12.90 0.22
N VAL A 125 -0.55 -13.57 1.33
CA VAL A 125 0.71 -13.33 2.05
C VAL A 125 1.97 -13.59 1.21
N LEU A 126 1.95 -14.57 0.30
CA LEU A 126 3.11 -14.87 -0.55
C LEU A 126 3.33 -13.80 -1.62
N GLU A 127 2.25 -13.33 -2.24
CA GLU A 127 2.29 -12.22 -3.19
C GLU A 127 2.82 -10.95 -2.50
N ILE A 128 2.31 -10.64 -1.31
CA ILE A 128 2.76 -9.50 -0.51
C ILE A 128 4.24 -9.64 -0.15
N ALA A 129 4.67 -10.80 0.33
CA ALA A 129 6.06 -11.04 0.73
C ALA A 129 7.03 -10.91 -0.45
N ALA A 130 6.70 -11.48 -1.62
CA ALA A 130 7.49 -11.35 -2.83
C ALA A 130 7.54 -9.90 -3.31
N GLY A 131 6.38 -9.23 -3.41
CA GLY A 131 6.28 -7.85 -3.87
C GLY A 131 7.04 -6.87 -2.97
N ILE A 132 6.98 -7.04 -1.65
CA ILE A 132 7.76 -6.22 -0.72
C ILE A 132 9.26 -6.47 -0.89
N ALA A 133 9.66 -7.74 -0.99
CA ALA A 133 11.07 -8.11 -1.17
C ALA A 133 11.69 -7.54 -2.45
N GLU A 134 10.90 -7.39 -3.51
CA GLU A 134 11.34 -6.85 -4.79
C GLU A 134 11.23 -5.33 -4.86
N SER A 135 10.12 -4.76 -4.40
CA SER A 135 9.71 -3.40 -4.73
C SER A 135 9.72 -2.41 -3.56
N CYS A 136 9.84 -2.87 -2.30
CA CYS A 136 9.69 -2.01 -1.11
C CYS A 136 10.84 -2.18 -0.09
N PRO A 137 12.09 -1.79 -0.42
CA PRO A 137 13.23 -1.97 0.47
C PRO A 137 13.07 -1.29 1.84
N SER A 138 12.35 -0.16 1.91
CA SER A 138 12.17 0.56 3.18
C SER A 138 11.29 -0.23 4.17
N MET A 139 10.38 -1.04 3.64
CA MET A 139 9.41 -1.85 4.40
C MET A 139 9.93 -3.24 4.77
N HIS A 140 11.14 -3.63 4.34
CA HIS A 140 11.67 -4.97 4.61
C HIS A 140 11.68 -5.33 6.09
N ARG A 141 12.07 -4.38 6.96
CA ARG A 141 12.19 -4.65 8.40
C ARG A 141 10.84 -4.77 9.11
N SER A 142 9.86 -3.97 8.73
CA SER A 142 8.52 -4.02 9.31
C SER A 142 7.76 -5.23 8.75
N TRP A 143 7.62 -5.34 7.44
CA TRP A 143 6.69 -6.28 6.82
C TRP A 143 7.22 -7.70 6.63
N LEU A 144 8.48 -7.90 6.26
CA LEU A 144 8.95 -9.27 5.97
C LEU A 144 8.99 -10.13 7.23
N ASN A 145 9.22 -9.55 8.41
CA ASN A 145 9.07 -10.24 9.69
C ASN A 145 7.63 -10.68 9.95
N ILE A 146 6.66 -9.81 9.65
CA ILE A 146 5.23 -10.08 9.83
C ILE A 146 4.78 -11.18 8.87
N CYS A 147 5.15 -11.06 7.60
CA CYS A 147 4.90 -12.09 6.59
C CYS A 147 5.53 -13.42 7.02
N SER A 148 6.78 -13.41 7.52
CA SER A 148 7.48 -14.60 7.99
C SER A 148 6.75 -15.29 9.14
N SER A 149 6.35 -14.54 10.17
CA SER A 149 5.55 -15.06 11.27
C SER A 149 4.21 -15.64 10.78
N PHE A 150 3.49 -14.88 9.94
CA PHE A 150 2.21 -15.32 9.41
C PHE A 150 2.32 -16.59 8.58
N ILE A 151 3.35 -16.70 7.73
CA ILE A 151 3.62 -17.89 6.90
C ILE A 151 3.91 -19.09 7.80
N GLY A 152 4.75 -18.93 8.83
CA GLY A 152 5.06 -19.99 9.78
C GLY A 152 3.81 -20.50 10.51
N ASP A 153 2.96 -19.59 10.99
CA ASP A 153 1.76 -19.93 11.74
C ASP A 153 0.64 -20.54 10.87
N ASN A 154 0.66 -20.30 9.55
CA ASN A 154 -0.43 -20.67 8.63
C ASN A 154 0.02 -21.57 7.48
N GLU A 155 1.17 -22.23 7.57
CA GLU A 155 1.77 -22.99 6.46
C GLU A 155 0.80 -24.02 5.84
N GLU A 156 0.05 -24.76 6.66
CA GLU A 156 -0.92 -25.74 6.17
C GLU A 156 -2.07 -25.09 5.39
N ALA A 157 -2.58 -23.94 5.86
CA ALA A 157 -3.65 -23.22 5.18
C ALA A 157 -3.15 -22.65 3.85
N ILE A 158 -1.94 -22.08 3.83
CA ILE A 158 -1.30 -21.51 2.64
C ILE A 158 -1.14 -22.58 1.56
N ARG A 159 -0.63 -23.77 1.90
CA ARG A 159 -0.44 -24.88 0.94
C ARG A 159 -1.73 -25.34 0.24
N LYS A 160 -2.89 -25.10 0.84
CA LYS A 160 -4.20 -25.47 0.27
C LYS A 160 -4.75 -24.40 -0.68
N THR A 161 -4.17 -23.21 -0.71
CA THR A 161 -4.62 -22.11 -1.57
C THR A 161 -4.17 -22.28 -3.02
N ASP A 162 -4.96 -21.76 -3.95
CA ASP A 162 -4.55 -21.65 -5.35
C ASP A 162 -3.36 -20.71 -5.52
N ALA A 163 -3.29 -19.67 -4.68
CA ALA A 163 -2.18 -18.70 -4.66
C ALA A 163 -0.83 -19.39 -4.46
N PHE A 164 -0.74 -20.39 -3.57
CA PHE A 164 0.48 -21.18 -3.37
C PHE A 164 0.90 -21.96 -4.63
N ARG A 165 -0.07 -22.50 -5.37
CA ARG A 165 0.20 -23.24 -6.62
C ARG A 165 0.62 -22.30 -7.74
N SER A 166 0.06 -21.09 -7.77
CA SER A 166 0.33 -20.11 -8.82
C SER A 166 1.58 -19.26 -8.59
N VAL A 167 2.27 -19.39 -7.45
CA VAL A 167 3.52 -18.64 -7.21
C VAL A 167 4.54 -18.98 -8.30
N SER A 168 5.12 -17.95 -8.93
CA SER A 168 6.10 -18.13 -9.99
C SER A 168 7.44 -18.64 -9.43
N ARG A 169 8.27 -19.21 -10.31
CA ARG A 169 9.65 -19.57 -9.96
C ARG A 169 10.46 -18.35 -9.51
N GLU A 170 10.24 -17.20 -10.16
CA GLU A 170 10.95 -15.96 -9.88
C GLU A 170 10.60 -15.46 -8.47
N ASP A 171 9.31 -15.40 -8.11
CA ASP A 171 8.86 -15.00 -6.79
C ASP A 171 9.38 -15.93 -5.69
N MET A 172 9.34 -17.25 -5.92
CA MET A 172 9.91 -18.22 -4.96
C MET A 172 11.41 -18.02 -4.78
N MET A 173 12.15 -17.73 -5.84
CA MET A 173 13.58 -17.45 -5.76
C MET A 173 13.86 -16.15 -5.02
N VAL A 174 13.11 -15.08 -5.30
CA VAL A 174 13.20 -13.80 -4.58
C VAL A 174 12.97 -14.03 -3.10
N MET A 175 11.86 -14.70 -2.74
CA MET A 175 11.50 -14.90 -1.33
C MET A 175 12.51 -15.74 -0.55
N THR A 176 13.12 -16.74 -1.19
CA THR A 176 14.12 -17.61 -0.56
C THR A 176 15.53 -17.00 -0.53
N ALA A 177 15.80 -16.00 -1.38
CA ALA A 177 17.07 -15.29 -1.42
C ALA A 177 17.19 -14.18 -0.35
N VAL A 178 16.08 -13.70 0.22
CA VAL A 178 16.12 -12.65 1.26
C VAL A 178 16.82 -13.15 2.52
N ARG A 179 17.97 -12.52 2.84
CA ARG A 179 18.81 -12.90 4.00
C ARG A 179 18.53 -12.09 5.27
N GLY A 180 17.75 -11.02 5.20
CA GLY A 180 17.54 -10.13 6.34
C GLY A 180 16.33 -9.21 6.21
N PRO A 181 15.23 -9.44 6.95
CA PRO A 181 14.88 -10.67 7.68
C PRO A 181 14.39 -11.79 6.73
N PRO A 182 14.58 -13.08 7.09
CA PRO A 182 14.17 -14.19 6.22
C PRO A 182 12.63 -14.34 6.19
N ILE A 183 12.09 -14.53 5.00
CA ILE A 183 10.65 -14.73 4.78
C ILE A 183 10.20 -16.12 5.24
N PHE A 184 11.05 -17.14 5.06
CA PHE A 184 10.75 -18.49 5.51
C PHE A 184 11.62 -18.87 6.70
N THR A 185 11.01 -19.33 7.78
CA THR A 185 11.73 -19.89 8.93
C THR A 185 12.55 -21.13 8.53
N SER A 186 11.99 -21.96 7.64
CA SER A 186 12.70 -23.09 7.01
C SER A 186 12.37 -23.15 5.52
N PRO A 187 13.26 -22.66 4.63
CA PRO A 187 12.94 -22.56 3.21
C PRO A 187 12.91 -23.92 2.50
N ILE A 188 13.71 -24.91 2.94
CA ILE A 188 13.85 -26.20 2.24
C ILE A 188 12.54 -27.02 2.25
N PRO A 189 11.87 -27.27 3.39
CA PRO A 189 10.61 -28.01 3.39
C PRO A 189 9.52 -27.31 2.58
N PHE A 190 9.42 -25.98 2.72
CA PHE A 190 8.45 -25.17 2.00
C PHE A 190 8.63 -25.26 0.48
N LEU A 191 9.89 -25.10 0.01
CA LEU A 191 10.25 -25.28 -1.40
C LEU A 191 9.94 -26.68 -1.92
N MET A 192 10.23 -27.72 -1.14
CA MET A 192 9.93 -29.11 -1.53
C MET A 192 8.43 -29.36 -1.66
N HIS A 193 7.61 -28.76 -0.79
CA HIS A 193 6.16 -28.82 -0.91
C HIS A 193 5.66 -28.06 -2.13
N TRP A 194 6.23 -26.89 -2.41
CA TRP A 194 5.86 -26.09 -3.57
C TRP A 194 6.22 -26.79 -4.89
N LEU A 195 7.43 -27.34 -5.02
CA LEU A 195 7.87 -28.09 -6.21
C LEU A 195 7.00 -29.31 -6.52
N ARG A 196 6.38 -29.93 -5.49
CA ARG A 196 5.43 -31.04 -5.65
C ARG A 196 4.03 -30.59 -6.06
N ALA A 197 3.72 -29.32 -5.88
CA ALA A 197 2.40 -28.74 -6.18
C ALA A 197 2.34 -28.08 -7.57
N GLN A 198 3.50 -27.91 -8.22
CA GLN A 198 3.67 -27.52 -9.63
C GLN A 198 3.37 -28.70 -10.58
#